data_AF-A0A8X6VXV7-F1
#
_entry.id   AF-A0A8X6VXV7-F1
#
_cell.length_a   1.000
_cell.length_b   1.000
_cell.length_c   1.000
_cell.angle_alpha   90.00
_cell.angle_beta   90.00
_cell.angle_gamma   90.00
#
_symmetry.space_group_name_H-M   'P 1'
#
loop_
_entity.id
_entity.type
_entity.pdbx_description
1 polymer ?
#
loop_
_entity_poly.entity_id
_entity_poly.type
_entity_poly.pdbx_seq_one_letter_code
_entity_poly.pdbx_strand_id
1 'polypeptide(L)'
;MAFLMIEIDESERDFTRIFWDENPGIDLENKWLDIFRMTRVLFGVKSSPFLLAATIKHHLKKYVDIFPDTFNHLNQSLYVDDFLCGNVSVRAALTTCIESKQILEDASMDLRKWRTNSSELNQRLKNFNFEVDEHKESLNTLIASKVLGVGWNEKSDTFYFDSSDLGTFFSKRINTKRYLLQAAGRLFDPGGRLKHSTNIRQNSKNIK
;
A
#
# COMPACT_ATOMS: atom_id res chain seq x y z
N MET A 1 10.23 -2.90 -1.64
CA MET A 1 9.56 -1.63 -1.97
C MET A 1 9.55 -1.46 -3.48
N ALA A 2 8.38 -1.51 -4.13
CA ALA A 2 8.24 -1.70 -5.57
C ALA A 2 8.78 -0.54 -6.43
N PHE A 3 8.57 0.72 -6.02
CA PHE A 3 9.07 1.90 -6.76
C PHE A 3 10.58 1.88 -6.99
N LEU A 4 11.34 1.38 -6.01
CA LEU A 4 12.80 1.35 -6.08
C LEU A 4 13.34 0.33 -7.09
N MET A 5 12.48 -0.54 -7.64
CA MET A 5 12.85 -1.45 -8.73
C MET A 5 12.85 -0.75 -10.10
N ILE A 6 12.33 0.47 -10.18
CA ILE A 6 12.21 1.22 -11.44
C ILE A 6 13.32 2.26 -11.49
N GLU A 7 14.17 2.13 -12.49
CA GLU A 7 15.24 3.09 -12.79
C GLU A 7 14.68 4.38 -13.38
N ILE A 8 15.23 5.50 -12.95
CA ILE A 8 15.00 6.80 -13.58
C ILE A 8 16.02 6.97 -14.70
N ASP A 9 15.56 7.42 -15.86
CA ASP A 9 16.40 7.80 -16.98
C ASP A 9 17.50 8.77 -16.53
N GLU A 10 18.73 8.55 -16.98
CA GLU A 10 19.87 9.35 -16.55
C GLU A 10 19.70 10.85 -16.81
N SER A 11 19.02 11.24 -17.89
CA SER A 11 18.75 12.65 -18.20
C SER A 11 17.77 13.30 -17.22
N GLU A 12 16.91 12.50 -16.59
CA GLU A 12 15.86 12.97 -15.67
C GLU A 12 16.30 12.97 -14.20
N ARG A 13 17.40 12.28 -13.86
CA ARG A 13 17.93 12.20 -12.47
C ARG A 13 18.32 13.56 -11.91
N ASP A 14 18.55 14.55 -12.77
CA ASP A 14 18.88 15.90 -12.33
C ASP A 14 17.71 16.64 -11.67
N PHE A 15 16.47 16.24 -11.98
CA PHE A 15 15.25 16.75 -11.35
C PHE A 15 14.96 16.12 -9.97
N THR A 16 15.78 15.16 -9.54
CA THR A 16 15.59 14.40 -8.29
C THR A 16 16.68 14.70 -7.25
N ARG A 17 17.34 15.86 -7.39
CA ARG A 17 18.41 16.29 -6.48
C ARG A 17 17.88 16.52 -5.07
N ILE A 18 18.62 15.99 -4.09
CA ILE A 18 18.40 16.20 -2.67
C ILE A 18 19.64 16.91 -2.14
N PHE A 19 19.44 18.11 -1.59
CA PHE A 19 20.46 18.84 -0.86
C PHE A 19 20.42 18.37 0.59
N TRP A 20 21.53 17.80 1.04
CA TRP A 20 21.66 17.26 2.38
C TRP A 20 22.57 18.14 3.22
N ASP A 21 22.14 18.37 4.45
CA ASP A 21 22.89 19.12 5.45
C ASP A 21 23.11 18.22 6.68
N GLU A 22 24.36 17.82 6.91
CA GLU A 22 24.73 17.02 8.08
C GLU A 22 24.71 17.81 9.40
N ASN A 23 24.79 19.14 9.37
CA ASN A 23 24.95 19.99 10.56
C ASN A 23 23.94 21.13 10.64
N PRO A 24 22.62 20.86 10.68
CA PRO A 24 21.59 21.90 10.63
C PRO A 24 21.75 22.88 11.82
N GLY A 25 21.96 24.18 11.54
CA GLY A 25 22.04 25.23 12.57
C GLY A 25 23.31 26.10 12.54
N ILE A 26 24.33 25.74 11.76
CA ILE A 26 25.48 26.61 11.45
C ILE A 26 25.15 27.46 10.22
N ASP A 27 25.59 28.71 10.20
CA ASP A 27 25.32 29.69 9.13
C ASP A 27 25.64 29.12 7.74
N LEU A 28 24.71 29.32 6.80
CA LEU A 28 24.76 28.74 5.45
C LEU A 28 25.85 29.37 4.57
N GLU A 29 26.39 30.52 4.97
CA GLU A 29 27.25 31.36 4.13
C GLU A 29 28.60 30.71 3.77
N ASN A 30 29.04 29.69 4.52
CA ASN A 30 30.31 28.99 4.30
C ASN A 30 30.18 27.45 4.28
N LYS A 31 28.98 26.94 3.99
CA LYS A 31 28.68 25.52 4.13
C LYS A 31 28.56 24.80 2.78
N TRP A 32 29.28 23.69 2.66
CA TRP A 32 29.10 22.75 1.56
C TRP A 32 27.93 21.83 1.86
N LEU A 33 26.97 21.78 0.94
CA LEU A 33 25.87 20.82 0.97
C LEU A 33 26.22 19.63 0.10
N ASP A 34 25.99 18.43 0.62
CA ASP A 34 26.05 17.23 -0.21
C ASP A 34 24.84 17.20 -1.13
N ILE A 35 25.08 16.89 -2.40
CA ILE A 35 24.02 16.80 -3.42
C ILE A 35 23.91 15.35 -3.86
N PHE A 36 22.79 14.73 -3.48
CA PHE A 36 22.45 13.38 -3.93
C PHE A 36 21.45 13.44 -5.07
N ARG A 37 21.43 12.41 -5.92
CA ARG A 37 20.42 12.23 -6.97
C ARG A 37 19.81 10.85 -6.83
N MET A 38 18.50 10.78 -6.96
CA MET A 38 17.81 9.50 -6.93
C MET A 38 17.91 8.84 -8.29
N THR A 39 18.39 7.61 -8.31
CA THR A 39 18.52 6.78 -9.53
C THR A 39 17.28 5.92 -9.77
N ARG A 40 16.35 5.89 -8.80
CA ARG A 40 15.13 5.08 -8.81
C ARG A 40 13.92 5.95 -8.52
N VAL A 41 12.74 5.51 -8.98
CA VAL A 41 11.47 6.22 -8.80
C VAL A 41 11.22 6.49 -7.31
N LEU A 42 11.01 7.76 -6.97
CA LEU A 42 10.88 8.23 -5.58
C LEU A 42 9.45 8.09 -5.08
N PHE A 43 9.29 7.99 -3.77
CA PHE A 43 8.01 8.20 -3.12
C PHE A 43 7.64 9.68 -3.08
N GLY A 44 6.35 9.98 -3.14
CA GLY A 44 5.84 11.35 -2.97
C GLY A 44 5.89 12.24 -4.20
N VAL A 45 6.42 11.76 -5.33
CA VAL A 45 6.34 12.45 -6.62
C VAL A 45 5.04 12.04 -7.32
N LYS A 46 4.32 13.00 -7.90
CA LYS A 46 3.00 12.78 -8.53
C LYS A 46 3.02 11.76 -9.67
N SER A 47 4.12 11.67 -10.42
CA SER A 47 4.27 10.75 -11.53
C SER A 47 4.64 9.32 -11.10
N SER A 48 5.15 9.12 -9.88
CA SER A 48 5.61 7.81 -9.43
C SER A 48 4.54 6.72 -9.46
N PRO A 49 3.30 6.94 -9.00
CA PRO A 49 2.24 5.93 -9.10
C PRO A 49 1.94 5.53 -10.54
N PHE A 50 1.99 6.48 -11.48
CA PHE A 50 1.82 6.19 -12.90
C PHE A 50 2.96 5.32 -13.43
N LEU A 51 4.22 5.67 -13.14
CA LEU A 51 5.39 4.90 -13.57
C LEU A 51 5.34 3.46 -13.03
N LEU A 52 4.97 3.29 -11.76
CA LEU A 52 4.81 1.98 -11.16
C LEU A 52 3.70 1.17 -11.84
N ALA A 53 2.50 1.75 -11.97
CA ALA A 53 1.37 1.08 -12.59
C ALA A 53 1.64 0.71 -14.06
N ALA A 54 2.28 1.60 -14.83
CA ALA A 54 2.65 1.36 -16.22
C ALA A 54 3.66 0.22 -16.34
N THR A 55 4.67 0.20 -15.46
CA THR A 55 5.70 -0.86 -15.43
C THR A 55 5.10 -2.21 -15.06
N ILE A 56 4.28 -2.27 -14.01
CA ILE A 56 3.58 -3.50 -13.62
C ILE A 56 2.69 -3.97 -14.77
N LYS A 57 1.84 -3.12 -15.34
CA LYS A 57 0.98 -3.49 -16.47
C LYS A 57 1.74 -3.99 -17.68
N HIS A 58 2.90 -3.41 -17.98
CA HIS A 58 3.77 -3.91 -19.04
C HIS A 58 4.26 -5.33 -18.72
N HIS A 59 4.73 -5.57 -17.50
CA HIS A 59 5.20 -6.88 -17.05
C HIS A 59 4.10 -7.95 -17.06
N LEU A 60 2.89 -7.60 -16.60
CA LEU A 60 1.74 -8.51 -16.56
C LEU A 60 1.38 -9.10 -17.94
N LYS A 61 1.67 -8.39 -19.05
CA LYS A 61 1.37 -8.87 -20.41
C LYS A 61 2.01 -10.22 -20.73
N LYS A 62 3.14 -10.56 -20.10
CA LYS A 62 3.82 -11.86 -20.27
C LYS A 62 2.98 -13.05 -19.78
N TYR A 63 2.01 -12.81 -18.89
CA TYR A 63 1.27 -13.86 -18.17
C TYR A 63 -0.20 -13.97 -18.59
N VAL A 64 -0.65 -13.21 -19.59
CA VAL A 64 -2.05 -13.23 -20.06
C VAL A 64 -2.49 -14.64 -20.45
N ASP A 65 -1.65 -15.38 -21.15
CA ASP A 65 -1.96 -16.73 -21.62
C ASP A 65 -1.54 -17.83 -20.63
N ILE A 66 -0.76 -17.49 -19.61
CA ILE A 66 -0.21 -18.44 -18.62
C ILE A 66 -1.13 -18.51 -17.38
N PHE A 67 -1.51 -17.34 -16.85
CA PHE A 67 -2.31 -17.19 -15.64
C PHE A 67 -3.44 -16.16 -15.89
N PRO A 68 -4.41 -16.44 -16.78
CA PRO A 68 -5.39 -15.45 -17.23
C PRO A 68 -6.22 -14.85 -16.09
N ASP A 69 -6.64 -15.67 -15.12
CA ASP A 69 -7.44 -15.21 -13.98
C ASP A 69 -6.62 -14.32 -13.04
N THR A 70 -5.40 -14.73 -12.69
CA THR A 70 -4.50 -13.93 -11.85
C THR A 70 -4.04 -12.65 -12.55
N PHE A 71 -3.79 -12.69 -13.87
CA PHE A 71 -3.55 -11.50 -14.68
C PHE A 71 -4.70 -10.49 -14.53
N ASN A 72 -5.94 -10.95 -14.68
CA ASN A 72 -7.11 -10.08 -14.55
C ASN A 72 -7.22 -9.48 -13.14
N HIS A 73 -7.01 -10.27 -12.09
CA HIS A 73 -6.99 -9.78 -10.71
C HIS A 73 -5.92 -8.72 -10.49
N LEU A 74 -4.68 -8.97 -10.89
CA LEU A 74 -3.58 -8.01 -10.74
C LEU A 74 -3.80 -6.72 -11.54
N ASN A 75 -4.31 -6.85 -12.77
CA ASN A 75 -4.51 -5.70 -13.66
C ASN A 75 -5.66 -4.79 -13.20
N GLN A 76 -6.67 -5.34 -12.52
CA GLN A 76 -7.86 -4.60 -12.07
C GLN A 76 -7.78 -4.14 -10.61
N SER A 77 -7.05 -4.86 -9.76
CA SER A 77 -7.18 -4.70 -8.31
C SER A 77 -5.88 -4.37 -7.57
N LEU A 78 -4.83 -4.02 -8.32
CA LEU A 78 -3.61 -3.45 -7.77
C LEU A 78 -3.75 -1.92 -7.68
N TYR A 79 -3.75 -1.39 -6.46
CA TYR A 79 -3.81 0.03 -6.19
C TYR A 79 -2.45 0.50 -5.66
N VAL A 80 -1.69 1.19 -6.52
CA VAL A 80 -0.33 1.67 -6.21
C VAL A 80 0.56 0.51 -5.77
N ASP A 81 0.76 0.31 -4.47
CA ASP A 81 1.57 -0.74 -3.86
C ASP A 81 0.75 -1.81 -3.12
N ASP A 82 -0.57 -1.64 -3.02
CA ASP A 82 -1.48 -2.59 -2.37
C ASP A 82 -2.21 -3.46 -3.41
N PHE A 83 -2.15 -4.78 -3.25
CA PHE A 83 -2.94 -5.73 -4.03
C PHE A 83 -4.11 -6.25 -3.19
N LEU A 84 -5.33 -6.08 -3.69
CA LEU A 84 -6.55 -6.57 -3.04
C LEU A 84 -7.33 -7.41 -4.02
N CYS A 85 -7.72 -8.63 -3.67
CA CYS A 85 -8.58 -9.42 -4.54
C CYS A 85 -9.61 -10.21 -3.73
N GLY A 86 -10.61 -10.73 -4.41
CA GLY A 86 -11.64 -11.58 -3.82
C GLY A 86 -11.88 -12.77 -4.72
N ASN A 87 -12.04 -13.95 -4.12
CA ASN A 87 -12.18 -15.21 -4.82
C ASN A 87 -13.36 -16.02 -4.26
N VAL A 88 -13.97 -16.87 -5.09
CA VAL A 88 -15.17 -17.66 -4.71
C VAL A 88 -14.85 -18.88 -3.84
N SER A 89 -13.57 -19.24 -3.70
CA SER A 89 -13.13 -20.38 -2.88
C SER A 89 -11.72 -20.19 -2.33
N VAL A 90 -11.39 -20.87 -1.23
CA VAL A 90 -10.04 -20.89 -0.64
C VAL A 90 -9.00 -21.40 -1.62
N ARG A 91 -9.36 -22.40 -2.44
CA ARG A 91 -8.45 -22.96 -3.45
C ARG A 91 -8.11 -21.92 -4.53
N ALA A 92 -9.11 -21.25 -5.08
CA ALA A 92 -8.91 -20.20 -6.10
C ALA A 92 -8.11 -19.01 -5.53
N ALA A 93 -8.41 -18.60 -4.29
CA ALA A 93 -7.67 -17.56 -3.60
C ALA A 93 -6.19 -17.93 -3.42
N LEU A 94 -5.91 -19.16 -2.96
CA LEU A 94 -4.54 -19.65 -2.80
C LEU A 94 -3.77 -19.69 -4.12
N THR A 95 -4.41 -20.18 -5.20
CA THR A 95 -3.83 -20.15 -6.55
C THR A 95 -3.48 -18.72 -6.95
N THR A 96 -4.40 -17.78 -6.77
CA THR A 96 -4.16 -16.36 -7.06
C THR A 96 -2.99 -15.80 -6.25
N CYS A 97 -2.87 -16.13 -4.96
CA CYS A 97 -1.75 -15.69 -4.13
C CYS A 97 -0.40 -16.21 -4.65
N ILE A 98 -0.33 -17.50 -4.98
CA ILE A 98 0.89 -18.16 -5.47
C ILE A 98 1.32 -17.56 -6.82
N GLU A 99 0.40 -17.51 -7.77
CA GLU A 99 0.67 -16.97 -9.10
C GLU A 99 1.00 -15.47 -9.04
N SER A 100 0.32 -14.70 -8.19
CA SER A 100 0.62 -13.26 -8.03
C SER A 100 2.01 -13.02 -7.47
N LYS A 101 2.41 -13.80 -6.47
CA LYS A 101 3.76 -13.76 -5.90
C LYS A 101 4.79 -14.08 -6.98
N GLN A 102 4.59 -15.18 -7.72
CA GLN A 102 5.50 -15.56 -8.80
C GLN A 102 5.63 -14.48 -9.88
N ILE A 103 4.52 -13.91 -10.35
CA ILE A 103 4.51 -12.89 -11.39
C ILE A 103 5.30 -11.66 -10.94
N LEU A 104 5.07 -11.17 -9.72
CA LEU A 104 5.70 -9.94 -9.26
C LEU A 104 7.14 -10.17 -8.75
N GLU A 105 7.48 -11.37 -8.26
CA GLU A 105 8.87 -11.76 -8.02
C GLU A 105 9.72 -11.73 -9.30
N ASP A 106 9.16 -12.12 -10.46
CA ASP A 106 9.85 -11.98 -11.76
C ASP A 106 10.13 -10.51 -12.12
N ALA A 107 9.36 -9.56 -11.56
CA ALA A 107 9.61 -8.12 -11.67
C ALA A 107 10.52 -7.58 -10.54
N SER A 108 11.09 -8.44 -9.70
CA SER A 108 11.77 -8.05 -8.45
C SER A 108 10.88 -7.28 -7.45
N MET A 109 9.56 -7.39 -7.59
CA MET A 109 8.56 -6.73 -6.75
C MET A 109 7.89 -7.75 -5.83
N ASP A 110 8.44 -7.94 -4.64
CA ASP A 110 7.94 -8.94 -3.70
C ASP A 110 6.64 -8.52 -3.00
N LEU A 111 5.59 -9.35 -3.09
CA LEU A 111 4.33 -9.19 -2.36
C LEU A 111 4.44 -9.77 -0.96
N ARG A 112 4.26 -8.92 0.05
CA ARG A 112 4.44 -9.24 1.46
C ARG A 112 3.20 -8.89 2.28
N LYS A 113 3.22 -9.33 3.55
CA LYS A 113 2.20 -8.99 4.55
C LYS A 113 0.79 -9.39 4.11
N TRP A 114 0.67 -10.63 3.66
CA TRP A 114 -0.59 -11.18 3.20
C TRP A 114 -1.60 -11.23 4.34
N ARG A 115 -2.85 -10.91 4.03
CA ARG A 115 -3.97 -10.91 4.97
C ARG A 115 -5.19 -11.49 4.29
N THR A 116 -6.07 -12.10 5.09
CA THR A 116 -7.29 -12.72 4.58
C THR A 116 -8.39 -12.80 5.64
N ASN A 117 -9.65 -12.77 5.20
CA ASN A 117 -10.81 -13.05 6.04
C ASN A 117 -11.04 -14.56 6.32
N SER A 118 -10.26 -15.46 5.70
CA SER A 118 -10.40 -16.90 5.84
C SER A 118 -9.31 -17.50 6.71
N SER A 119 -9.70 -18.08 7.85
CA SER A 119 -8.77 -18.83 8.71
C SER A 119 -8.11 -20.01 7.99
N GLU A 120 -8.86 -20.68 7.10
CA GLU A 120 -8.34 -21.78 6.29
C GLU A 120 -7.27 -21.28 5.30
N LEU A 121 -7.54 -20.19 4.56
CA LEU A 121 -6.55 -19.63 3.64
C LEU A 121 -5.31 -19.15 4.40
N ASN A 122 -5.51 -18.50 5.56
CA ASN A 122 -4.41 -18.01 6.40
C ASN A 122 -3.46 -19.16 6.81
N GLN A 123 -3.99 -20.30 7.25
CA GLN A 123 -3.20 -21.49 7.56
C GLN A 123 -2.47 -22.03 6.32
N ARG A 124 -3.15 -22.11 5.17
CA ARG A 124 -2.50 -22.55 3.93
C ARG A 124 -1.36 -21.63 3.53
N LEU A 125 -1.54 -20.32 3.56
CA LEU A 125 -0.48 -19.36 3.23
C LEU A 125 0.77 -19.55 4.11
N LYS A 126 0.60 -19.79 5.42
CA LYS A 126 1.72 -20.13 6.31
C LYS A 126 2.43 -21.42 5.90
N ASN A 127 1.68 -22.45 5.54
CA ASN A 127 2.26 -23.71 5.06
C ASN A 127 3.06 -23.55 3.76
N PHE A 128 2.73 -22.53 2.95
CA PHE A 128 3.48 -22.15 1.75
C PHE A 128 4.57 -21.09 2.02
N ASN A 129 4.93 -20.83 3.29
CA ASN A 129 5.94 -19.85 3.70
C ASN A 129 5.67 -18.41 3.23
N PHE A 130 4.40 -18.01 3.16
CA PHE A 130 4.05 -16.61 2.92
C PHE A 130 4.23 -15.80 4.22
N GLU A 131 4.72 -14.56 4.10
CA GLU A 131 4.72 -13.59 5.19
C GLU A 131 3.29 -13.13 5.45
N VAL A 132 2.61 -13.80 6.38
CA VAL A 132 1.26 -13.45 6.83
C VAL A 132 1.37 -12.45 7.98
N ASP A 133 0.67 -11.33 7.86
CA ASP A 133 0.67 -10.28 8.88
C ASP A 133 -0.37 -10.62 9.96
N GLU A 134 0.09 -11.31 11.02
CA GLU A 134 -0.73 -11.68 12.17
C GLU A 134 -0.92 -10.51 13.14
N HIS A 135 -2.16 -10.20 13.46
CA HIS A 135 -2.45 -9.31 14.59
C HIS A 135 -1.98 -9.93 15.90
N LYS A 136 -1.07 -9.25 16.60
CA LYS A 136 -0.97 -9.40 18.05
C LYS A 136 -2.19 -8.72 18.63
N GLU A 137 -3.11 -9.48 19.22
CA GLU A 137 -4.16 -8.93 20.09
C GLU A 137 -3.49 -8.21 21.27
N SER A 138 -3.06 -6.96 21.06
CA SER A 138 -2.72 -6.06 22.16
C SER A 138 -4.04 -5.64 22.79
N LEU A 139 -4.35 -6.29 23.92
CA LEU A 139 -5.39 -5.93 24.88
C LEU A 139 -5.54 -4.40 24.95
N ASN A 140 -6.76 -3.91 24.70
CA ASN A 140 -7.23 -2.52 24.87
C ASN A 140 -7.12 -1.57 23.67
N THR A 141 -6.86 -2.02 22.44
CA THR A 141 -7.09 -1.15 21.29
C THR A 141 -7.55 -1.96 20.09
N LEU A 142 -8.75 -1.67 19.59
CA LEU A 142 -9.28 -2.14 18.30
C LEU A 142 -8.46 -1.54 17.13
N ILE A 143 -7.14 -1.73 17.14
CA ILE A 143 -6.30 -1.42 15.99
C ILE A 143 -6.48 -2.59 15.04
N ALA A 144 -7.63 -2.65 14.37
CA ALA A 144 -7.76 -3.57 13.26
C ALA A 144 -6.86 -3.13 12.10
N SER A 145 -6.63 -4.09 11.21
CA SER A 145 -5.80 -3.97 10.02
C SER A 145 -6.31 -2.82 9.17
N LYS A 146 -5.46 -1.84 8.85
CA LYS A 146 -5.80 -0.83 7.86
C LYS A 146 -5.53 -1.36 6.47
N VAL A 147 -6.48 -1.15 5.57
CA VAL A 147 -6.39 -1.45 4.15
C VAL A 147 -6.73 -0.16 3.41
N LEU A 148 -5.84 0.33 2.57
CA LEU A 148 -5.99 1.63 1.87
C LEU A 148 -6.32 2.80 2.82
N GLY A 149 -5.84 2.74 4.07
CA GLY A 149 -6.07 3.76 5.09
C GLY A 149 -7.44 3.69 5.80
N VAL A 150 -8.22 2.64 5.59
CA VAL A 150 -9.50 2.35 6.27
C VAL A 150 -9.35 1.10 7.14
N GLY A 151 -9.94 1.08 8.34
CA GLY A 151 -9.90 -0.11 9.19
C GLY A 151 -10.72 -1.25 8.59
N TRP A 152 -10.20 -2.47 8.63
CA TRP A 152 -10.87 -3.68 8.15
C TRP A 152 -10.92 -4.71 9.26
N ASN A 153 -12.11 -5.24 9.53
CA ASN A 153 -12.30 -6.39 10.39
C ASN A 153 -12.39 -7.64 9.53
N GLU A 154 -11.33 -8.45 9.56
CA GLU A 154 -11.20 -9.69 8.80
C GLU A 154 -12.30 -10.70 9.14
N LYS A 155 -12.67 -10.83 10.43
CA LYS A 155 -13.65 -11.84 10.88
C LYS A 155 -15.07 -11.53 10.39
N SER A 156 -15.46 -10.26 10.41
CA SER A 156 -16.80 -9.83 9.96
C SER A 156 -16.83 -9.35 8.51
N ASP A 157 -15.67 -9.27 7.85
CA ASP A 157 -15.46 -8.66 6.54
C ASP A 157 -16.11 -7.26 6.41
N THR A 158 -15.88 -6.41 7.42
CA THR A 158 -16.44 -5.05 7.47
C THR A 158 -15.35 -4.01 7.56
N PHE A 159 -15.43 -3.00 6.70
CA PHE A 159 -14.65 -1.79 6.85
C PHE A 159 -15.29 -0.87 7.90
N TYR A 160 -14.45 -0.23 8.71
CA TYR A 160 -14.88 0.72 9.72
C TYR A 160 -13.95 1.93 9.76
N PHE A 161 -14.47 3.00 10.34
CA PHE A 161 -13.75 4.23 10.59
C PHE A 161 -13.71 4.50 12.09
N ASP A 162 -12.52 4.71 12.63
CA ASP A 162 -12.36 5.05 14.04
C ASP A 162 -12.56 6.56 14.26
N SER A 163 -13.75 6.93 14.71
CA SER A 163 -14.10 8.32 15.02
C SER A 163 -13.43 8.83 16.31
N SER A 164 -12.98 7.94 17.19
CA SER A 164 -12.31 8.31 18.44
C SER A 164 -10.88 8.82 18.20
N ASP A 165 -10.21 8.28 17.16
CA ASP A 165 -8.90 8.76 16.68
C ASP A 165 -8.99 10.22 16.19
N LEU A 166 -10.07 10.60 15.50
CA LEU A 166 -10.28 11.99 15.07
C LEU A 166 -10.38 12.96 16.24
N GLY A 167 -11.20 12.65 17.24
CA GLY A 167 -11.39 13.51 18.41
C GLY A 167 -10.07 13.74 19.17
N THR A 168 -9.30 12.67 19.33
CA THR A 168 -7.97 12.71 19.98
C THR A 168 -6.93 13.44 19.13
N PHE A 169 -7.02 13.35 17.80
CA PHE A 169 -6.13 14.08 16.91
C PHE A 169 -6.38 15.59 17.00
N PHE A 170 -7.65 16.03 16.92
CA PHE A 170 -8.03 17.44 16.96
C PHE A 170 -7.81 18.10 18.32
N SER A 171 -7.80 17.32 19.42
CA SER A 171 -7.53 17.87 20.75
C SER A 171 -6.09 18.39 20.92
N LYS A 172 -5.14 17.96 20.08
CA LYS A 172 -3.73 18.40 20.13
C LYS A 172 -3.50 19.86 19.71
N ARG A 173 -4.46 20.50 19.01
CA ARG A 173 -4.44 21.92 18.61
C ARG A 173 -3.09 22.41 18.02
N ILE A 174 -2.51 21.66 17.09
CA ILE A 174 -1.23 22.02 16.47
C ILE A 174 -1.47 22.91 15.24
N ASN A 175 -0.96 24.15 15.24
CA ASN A 175 -1.19 25.10 14.16
C ASN A 175 -0.10 25.03 13.07
N THR A 176 -0.03 23.93 12.32
CA THR A 176 0.87 23.81 11.17
C THR A 176 0.12 23.41 9.90
N LYS A 177 0.62 23.84 8.73
CA LYS A 177 0.10 23.38 7.42
C LYS A 177 0.07 21.85 7.34
N ARG A 178 1.12 21.20 7.85
CA ARG A 178 1.21 19.72 7.93
C ARG A 178 0.07 19.14 8.77
N TYR A 179 -0.24 19.71 9.93
CA TYR A 179 -1.33 19.25 10.78
C TYR A 179 -2.70 19.41 10.11
N LEU A 180 -2.95 20.54 9.44
CA LEU A 180 -4.18 20.75 8.68
C LEU A 180 -4.35 19.75 7.52
N LEU A 181 -3.27 19.50 6.75
CA LEU A 181 -3.30 18.50 5.68
C LEU A 181 -3.50 17.09 6.23
N GLN A 182 -2.91 16.77 7.38
CA GLN A 182 -3.13 15.52 8.08
C GLN A 182 -4.56 15.37 8.62
N ALA A 183 -5.20 16.46 9.05
CA ALA A 183 -6.61 16.46 9.42
C ALA A 183 -7.50 16.19 8.20
N ALA A 184 -7.24 16.88 7.09
CA ALA A 184 -7.98 16.70 5.84
C ALA A 184 -7.85 15.25 5.32
N GLY A 185 -6.65 14.68 5.27
CA GLY A 185 -6.44 13.30 4.83
C GLY A 185 -7.09 12.23 5.74
N ARG A 186 -7.41 12.58 6.99
CA ARG A 186 -8.19 11.71 7.88
C ARG A 186 -9.69 11.77 7.61
N LEU A 187 -10.21 12.90 7.14
CA LEU A 187 -11.63 13.10 6.83
C LEU A 187 -12.03 12.53 5.46
N PHE A 188 -11.13 12.60 4.49
CA PHE A 188 -11.40 12.18 3.10
C PHE A 188 -10.71 10.85 2.78
N ASP A 189 -11.37 10.00 1.99
CA ASP A 189 -10.75 8.82 1.38
C ASP A 189 -9.89 9.21 0.16
N PRO A 190 -9.02 8.31 -0.34
CA PRO A 190 -8.25 8.57 -1.56
C PRO A 190 -9.11 8.91 -2.79
N GLY A 191 -10.40 8.52 -2.79
CA GLY A 191 -11.38 8.85 -3.81
C GLY A 191 -12.10 10.20 -3.61
N GLY A 192 -11.71 10.99 -2.60
CA GLY A 192 -12.27 12.31 -2.30
C GLY A 192 -13.64 12.29 -1.61
N ARG A 193 -14.15 11.14 -1.17
CA ARG A 193 -15.41 11.03 -0.44
C ARG A 193 -15.18 11.29 1.04
N LEU A 194 -16.14 11.95 1.68
CA LEU A 194 -16.21 12.00 3.13
C LEU A 194 -16.25 10.57 3.66
N LYS A 195 -15.34 10.24 4.57
CA LYS A 195 -15.38 9.00 5.34
C LYS A 195 -16.55 9.08 6.31
N HIS A 196 -17.77 8.99 5.79
CA HIS A 196 -18.97 8.85 6.61
C HIS A 196 -18.91 7.53 7.37
N SER A 197 -19.41 7.53 8.60
CA SER A 197 -19.50 6.41 9.53
C SER A 197 -20.49 5.32 9.08
N THR A 198 -20.41 4.93 7.81
CA THR A 198 -21.26 3.90 7.22
C THR A 198 -20.42 2.63 7.19
N ASN A 199 -20.86 1.61 7.91
CA ASN A 199 -20.36 0.26 7.73
C ASN A 199 -20.62 -0.15 6.27
N ILE A 200 -19.64 0.01 5.40
CA ILE A 200 -19.76 -0.42 4.01
C ILE A 200 -19.57 -1.94 4.02
N ARG A 201 -20.69 -2.66 4.16
CA ARG A 201 -20.74 -4.08 3.83
C ARG A 201 -20.62 -4.22 2.32
N GLN A 202 -19.47 -4.68 1.83
CA GLN A 202 -19.45 -5.31 0.52
C GLN A 202 -20.09 -6.70 0.68
N ASN A 203 -21.37 -6.80 0.34
CA ASN A 203 -22.08 -8.08 0.26
C ASN A 203 -21.44 -8.93 -0.86
N SER A 204 -20.51 -9.80 -0.49
CA SER A 204 -20.21 -11.02 -1.24
C SER A 204 -19.49 -12.00 -0.31
N LYS A 205 -19.91 -13.28 -0.32
CA LYS A 205 -19.27 -14.39 0.41
C LYS A 205 -17.90 -14.76 -0.20
N ASN A 206 -17.09 -13.77 -0.55
CA ASN A 206 -15.82 -13.99 -1.23
C ASN A 206 -14.69 -14.05 -0.20
N ILE A 207 -13.75 -14.95 -0.45
CA ILE A 207 -12.49 -15.05 0.28
C ILE A 207 -11.61 -13.91 -0.22
N LYS A 208 -11.28 -12.98 0.68
CA LYS A 208 -10.39 -11.84 0.44
C LYS A 208 -9.03 -12.11 1.04
#